data_AF-S4R803-F1
#
_entry.id   AF-S4R803-F1
#
_cell.length_a   1.000
_cell.length_b   1.000
_cell.length_c   1.000
_cell.angle_alpha   90.00
_cell.angle_beta   90.00
_cell.angle_gamma   90.00
#
_symmetry.space_group_name_H-M   'P 1'
#
loop_
_entity.id
_entity.type
_entity.pdbx_description
1 polymer ?
#
loop_
_entity_poly.entity_id
_entity_poly.type
_entity_poly.pdbx_seq_one_letter_code
_entity_poly.pdbx_strand_id
1 'polypeptide(L)'
;MLALGMLGRRAHNDHPNNIFSRSPPYTEDVKWLLGLAVKLGISHVHQFCMGAAKGLLSPFVLQELILEAVQHLSRQNPANLHGHLRSPALSQLVQRCQQTYRQCIEHRLYHISPADYDDFVSLICSARAAFCLTPVGMVQFNEVLQGLRRSKYCKKELWQRIFAEMATYTA
;
A
#
# COMPACT_ATOMS: atom_id res chain seq x y z
N MET A 1 0.49 -19.13 -8.75
CA MET A 1 1.75 -18.69 -8.09
C MET A 1 1.71 -19.03 -6.59
N LEU A 2 2.25 -20.18 -6.19
CA LEU A 2 2.33 -20.58 -4.77
C LEU A 2 3.45 -19.83 -4.01
N ALA A 3 4.51 -19.42 -4.72
CA ALA A 3 5.70 -18.78 -4.13
C ALA A 3 5.39 -17.44 -3.41
N LEU A 4 4.58 -16.56 -4.01
CA LEU A 4 4.18 -15.28 -3.38
C LEU A 4 3.41 -15.49 -2.07
N GLY A 5 2.56 -16.53 -2.03
CA GLY A 5 1.83 -16.91 -0.81
C GLY A 5 2.72 -17.56 0.26
N MET A 6 3.93 -17.99 -0.07
CA MET A 6 4.90 -18.51 0.89
C MET A 6 5.79 -17.41 1.47
N LEU A 7 6.10 -16.36 0.70
CA LEU A 7 6.84 -15.18 1.17
C LEU A 7 6.06 -14.41 2.24
N GLY A 8 4.75 -14.18 2.02
CA GLY A 8 3.90 -13.54 3.03
C GLY A 8 3.71 -14.36 4.30
N ARG A 9 3.65 -15.70 4.18
CA ARG A 9 3.53 -16.61 5.33
C ARG A 9 4.80 -16.71 6.16
N ARG A 10 5.99 -16.59 5.55
CA ARG A 10 7.26 -16.52 6.31
C ARG A 10 7.41 -15.21 7.06
N ALA A 11 7.04 -14.08 6.46
CA ALA A 11 7.09 -12.78 7.12
C ALA A 11 6.14 -12.69 8.33
N HIS A 12 5.05 -13.47 8.34
CA HIS A 12 4.10 -13.52 9.46
C HIS A 12 4.70 -14.09 10.77
N ASN A 13 5.80 -14.85 10.70
CA ASN A 13 6.44 -15.45 11.88
C ASN A 13 7.48 -14.52 12.55
N ASP A 14 7.90 -13.45 11.89
CA ASP A 14 8.76 -12.42 12.49
C ASP A 14 7.88 -11.30 13.05
N HIS A 15 8.26 -10.77 14.22
CA HIS A 15 7.60 -9.70 14.98
C HIS A 15 6.59 -8.86 14.17
N PRO A 16 5.37 -8.60 14.67
CA PRO A 16 4.30 -7.95 13.90
C PRO A 16 4.69 -6.58 13.31
N ASN A 17 5.70 -5.91 13.88
CA ASN A 17 6.26 -4.66 13.35
C ASN A 17 7.05 -4.84 12.03
N ASN A 18 7.58 -6.03 11.74
CA ASN A 18 8.37 -6.33 10.55
C ASN A 18 7.50 -6.68 9.33
N ILE A 19 6.25 -7.10 9.56
CA ILE A 19 5.28 -7.49 8.52
C ILE A 19 4.92 -6.30 7.62
N PHE A 20 4.86 -5.09 8.20
CA PHE A 20 4.52 -3.84 7.51
C PHE A 20 5.71 -2.93 7.25
N SER A 21 6.93 -3.47 7.31
CA SER A 21 8.14 -2.70 7.01
C SER A 21 8.05 -2.05 5.62
N ARG A 22 8.67 -0.87 5.48
CA ARG A 22 8.83 -0.18 4.18
C ARG A 22 9.68 -0.99 3.21
N SER A 23 10.66 -1.73 3.72
CA SER A 23 11.64 -2.48 2.94
C SER A 23 11.84 -3.88 3.54
N PRO A 24 10.83 -4.77 3.43
CA PRO A 24 10.97 -6.14 3.90
C PRO A 24 12.03 -6.89 3.06
N PRO A 25 12.65 -7.95 3.60
CA PRO A 25 13.72 -8.69 2.91
C PRO A 25 13.33 -9.24 1.54
N TYR A 26 12.04 -9.52 1.31
CA TYR A 26 11.53 -10.05 0.04
C TYR A 26 11.31 -9.00 -1.08
N THR A 27 11.60 -7.72 -0.82
CA THR A 27 11.25 -6.63 -1.77
C THR A 27 11.92 -6.80 -3.12
N GLU A 28 13.22 -7.07 -3.13
CA GLU A 28 14.01 -7.23 -4.36
C GLU A 28 13.55 -8.43 -5.19
N ASP A 29 13.26 -9.56 -4.55
CA ASP A 29 12.75 -10.75 -5.22
C ASP A 29 11.42 -10.48 -5.91
N VAL A 30 10.52 -9.73 -5.25
CA VAL A 30 9.20 -9.44 -5.78
C VAL A 30 9.27 -8.44 -6.95
N LYS A 31 10.13 -7.42 -6.86
CA LYS A 31 10.40 -6.49 -7.99
C LYS A 31 11.03 -7.21 -9.17
N TRP A 32 11.99 -8.10 -8.91
CA TRP A 32 12.58 -8.93 -9.94
C TRP A 32 11.53 -9.80 -10.65
N LEU A 33 10.61 -10.40 -9.89
CA LEU A 33 9.49 -11.17 -10.45
C LEU A 33 8.54 -10.32 -11.31
N LEU A 34 8.26 -9.07 -10.92
CA LEU A 34 7.51 -8.14 -11.76
C LEU A 34 8.27 -7.86 -13.07
N GLY A 35 9.57 -7.59 -12.99
CA GLY A 35 10.42 -7.39 -14.17
C GLY A 35 10.44 -8.61 -15.10
N LEU A 36 10.43 -9.83 -14.56
CA LEU A 36 10.27 -11.05 -15.35
C LEU A 36 8.89 -11.13 -15.99
N ALA A 37 7.82 -10.86 -15.24
CA ALA A 37 6.45 -10.86 -15.77
C ALA A 37 6.28 -9.85 -16.91
N VAL A 38 6.88 -8.66 -16.80
CA VAL A 38 6.91 -7.64 -17.85
C VAL A 38 7.56 -8.17 -19.13
N LYS A 39 8.70 -8.87 -19.03
CA LYS A 39 9.38 -9.48 -20.19
C LYS A 39 8.54 -10.58 -20.86
N LEU A 40 7.70 -11.27 -20.10
CA LEU A 40 6.78 -12.30 -20.60
C LEU A 40 5.46 -11.75 -21.15
N GLY A 41 5.20 -10.45 -20.99
CA GLY A 41 4.04 -9.75 -21.57
C GLY A 41 2.87 -9.48 -20.62
N ILE A 42 1.87 -8.74 -21.11
CA ILE A 42 0.76 -8.16 -20.31
C ILE A 42 0.01 -9.21 -19.48
N SER A 43 -0.29 -10.37 -20.07
CA SER A 43 -1.03 -11.43 -19.38
C SER A 43 -0.30 -11.91 -18.11
N HIS A 44 1.03 -11.96 -18.15
CA HIS A 44 1.86 -12.33 -17.01
C HIS A 44 1.90 -11.22 -15.95
N VAL A 45 1.91 -9.95 -16.36
CA VAL A 45 1.80 -8.81 -15.44
C VAL A 45 0.47 -8.86 -14.68
N HIS A 46 -0.65 -9.11 -15.37
CA HIS A 46 -1.94 -9.27 -14.70
C HIS A 46 -1.97 -10.46 -13.73
N GLN A 47 -1.40 -11.61 -14.12
CA GLN A 47 -1.28 -12.78 -13.24
C GLN A 47 -0.40 -12.49 -12.02
N PHE A 48 0.68 -11.76 -12.20
CA PHE A 48 1.54 -11.29 -11.12
C PHE A 48 0.76 -10.40 -10.15
N CYS A 49 0.04 -9.38 -10.64
CA CYS A 49 -0.75 -8.49 -9.78
C CYS A 49 -1.79 -9.26 -8.95
N MET A 50 -2.50 -10.22 -9.54
CA MET A 50 -3.44 -11.07 -8.81
C MET A 50 -2.76 -11.97 -7.76
N GLY A 51 -1.56 -12.46 -8.05
CA GLY A 51 -0.76 -13.24 -7.10
C GLY A 51 -0.23 -12.39 -5.95
N ALA A 52 0.30 -11.21 -6.26
CA ALA A 52 0.83 -10.24 -5.29
C ALA A 52 -0.26 -9.76 -4.33
N ALA A 53 -1.46 -9.50 -4.83
CA ALA A 53 -2.63 -9.12 -4.02
C ALA A 53 -3.01 -10.18 -2.97
N LYS A 54 -2.67 -11.44 -3.18
CA LYS A 54 -2.95 -12.54 -2.22
C LYS A 54 -1.78 -12.83 -1.29
N GLY A 55 -0.56 -12.65 -1.77
CA GLY A 55 0.65 -13.10 -1.08
C GLY A 55 1.35 -12.04 -0.24
N LEU A 56 1.22 -10.75 -0.58
CA LEU A 56 1.98 -9.69 0.06
C LEU A 56 1.20 -8.99 1.18
N LEU A 57 1.95 -8.54 2.18
CA LEU A 57 1.43 -7.91 3.40
C LEU A 57 1.94 -6.48 3.57
N SER A 58 3.13 -6.14 3.06
CA SER A 58 3.64 -4.77 3.16
C SER A 58 2.87 -3.84 2.22
N PRO A 59 2.18 -2.80 2.75
CA PRO A 59 1.46 -1.83 1.92
C PRO A 59 2.40 -1.01 1.04
N PHE A 60 3.64 -0.78 1.48
CA PHE A 60 4.65 -0.03 0.74
C PHE A 60 5.14 -0.78 -0.50
N VAL A 61 5.47 -2.06 -0.36
CA VAL A 61 5.84 -2.91 -1.49
C VAL A 61 4.68 -3.03 -2.47
N LEU A 62 3.46 -3.22 -1.97
CA LEU A 62 2.26 -3.25 -2.82
C LEU A 62 2.09 -1.95 -3.62
N GLN A 63 2.28 -0.80 -2.99
CA GLN A 63 2.19 0.50 -3.65
C GLN A 63 3.25 0.67 -4.74
N GLU A 64 4.51 0.32 -4.47
CA GLU A 64 5.59 0.37 -5.47
C GLU A 64 5.28 -0.51 -6.68
N LEU A 65 4.81 -1.75 -6.45
CA LEU A 65 4.43 -2.66 -7.53
C LEU A 65 3.27 -2.14 -8.37
N ILE A 66 2.29 -1.47 -7.74
CA ILE A 66 1.18 -0.85 -8.48
C ILE A 66 1.73 0.23 -9.42
N LEU A 67 2.57 1.13 -8.92
CA LEU A 67 3.13 2.22 -9.71
C LEU A 67 3.98 1.69 -10.87
N GLU A 68 4.83 0.70 -10.61
CA GLU A 68 5.69 0.08 -11.62
C GLU A 68 4.85 -0.68 -12.67
N ALA A 69 3.86 -1.49 -12.25
CA ALA A 69 2.97 -2.18 -13.17
C ALA A 69 2.17 -1.22 -14.06
N VAL A 70 1.64 -0.14 -13.48
CA VAL A 70 0.91 0.91 -14.23
C VAL A 70 1.83 1.64 -15.21
N GLN A 71 3.06 1.93 -14.80
CA GLN A 71 4.06 2.54 -15.68
C GLN A 71 4.38 1.63 -16.87
N HIS A 72 4.54 0.32 -16.66
CA HIS A 72 4.80 -0.63 -17.74
C HIS A 72 3.62 -0.76 -18.70
N LEU A 73 2.41 -0.87 -18.18
CA LEU A 73 1.20 -0.97 -19.01
C LEU A 73 0.93 0.30 -19.80
N SER A 74 1.16 1.47 -19.20
CA SER A 74 1.02 2.76 -19.89
C SER A 74 2.06 2.98 -20.99
N ARG A 75 3.29 2.45 -20.87
CA ARG A 75 4.27 2.49 -21.97
C ARG A 75 3.79 1.71 -23.20
N GLN A 76 3.01 0.65 -23.00
CA GLN A 76 2.48 -0.15 -24.10
C GLN A 76 1.24 0.49 -24.72
N ASN A 77 0.42 1.19 -23.93
CA ASN A 77 -0.71 1.96 -24.44
C ASN A 77 -0.99 3.21 -23.58
N PRO A 78 -0.34 4.36 -23.88
CA PRO A 78 -0.39 5.55 -23.02
C PRO A 78 -1.77 6.20 -22.98
N ALA A 79 -2.58 6.02 -24.04
CA ALA A 79 -3.95 6.54 -24.10
C ALA A 79 -4.91 5.85 -23.10
N ASN A 80 -4.52 4.69 -22.54
CA ASN A 80 -5.42 3.85 -21.74
C ASN A 80 -5.01 3.71 -20.26
N LEU A 81 -4.32 4.70 -19.70
CA LEU A 81 -3.91 4.70 -18.28
C LEU A 81 -5.08 4.39 -17.33
N HIS A 82 -6.21 5.07 -17.53
CA HIS A 82 -7.42 4.88 -16.72
C HIS A 82 -8.03 3.48 -16.87
N GLY A 83 -7.92 2.84 -18.04
CA GLY A 83 -8.39 1.47 -18.23
C GLY A 83 -7.48 0.44 -17.57
N HIS A 84 -6.16 0.67 -17.52
CA HIS A 84 -5.23 -0.22 -16.81
C HIS A 84 -5.55 -0.29 -15.31
N LEU A 85 -5.77 0.86 -14.65
CA LEU A 85 -6.16 0.91 -13.24
C LEU A 85 -7.52 0.25 -12.95
N ARG A 86 -8.41 0.24 -13.94
CA ARG A 86 -9.72 -0.44 -13.86
C ARG A 86 -9.65 -1.94 -14.18
N SER A 87 -8.50 -2.45 -14.61
CA SER A 87 -8.36 -3.89 -14.86
C SER A 87 -8.62 -4.70 -13.57
N PRO A 88 -9.27 -5.88 -13.66
CA PRO A 88 -9.54 -6.70 -12.47
C PRO A 88 -8.29 -7.05 -11.67
N ALA A 89 -7.15 -7.23 -12.35
CA ALA A 89 -5.89 -7.55 -11.70
C ALA A 89 -5.30 -6.39 -10.89
N LEU A 90 -5.24 -5.17 -11.47
CA LEU A 90 -4.73 -4.01 -10.76
C LEU A 90 -5.70 -3.51 -9.69
N SER A 91 -7.00 -3.52 -9.96
CA SER A 91 -8.00 -3.15 -8.96
C SER A 91 -7.91 -4.01 -7.69
N GLN A 92 -7.73 -5.33 -7.82
CA GLN A 92 -7.50 -6.21 -6.66
C GLN A 92 -6.21 -5.88 -5.91
N LEU A 93 -5.13 -5.55 -6.63
CA LEU A 93 -3.86 -5.17 -6.03
C LEU A 93 -3.96 -3.84 -5.25
N VAL A 94 -4.64 -2.85 -5.82
CA VAL A 94 -4.90 -1.55 -5.18
C VAL A 94 -5.78 -1.73 -3.94
N GLN A 95 -6.86 -2.52 -4.04
CA GLN A 95 -7.71 -2.83 -2.88
C GLN A 95 -6.92 -3.51 -1.76
N ARG A 96 -6.02 -4.45 -2.10
CA ARG A 96 -5.13 -5.08 -1.12
C ARG A 96 -4.18 -4.08 -0.47
N CYS A 97 -3.59 -3.18 -1.24
CA CYS A 97 -2.72 -2.12 -0.73
C CYS A 97 -3.47 -1.22 0.28
N GLN A 98 -4.68 -0.77 -0.08
CA GLN A 98 -5.52 0.03 0.81
C GLN A 98 -5.90 -0.73 2.09
N GLN A 99 -6.23 -2.01 1.99
CA GLN A 99 -6.54 -2.85 3.15
C GLN A 99 -5.34 -3.03 4.09
N THR A 100 -4.17 -3.31 3.54
CA THR A 100 -2.93 -3.48 4.31
C THR A 100 -2.47 -2.17 4.95
N TYR A 101 -2.70 -1.02 4.32
CA TYR A 101 -2.51 0.29 4.96
C TYR A 101 -3.42 0.48 6.17
N ARG A 102 -4.73 0.14 6.09
CA ARG A 102 -5.64 0.23 7.25
C ARG A 102 -5.13 -0.62 8.42
N GLN A 103 -4.78 -1.87 8.15
CA GLN A 103 -4.27 -2.80 9.15
C GLN A 103 -2.96 -2.29 9.79
N CYS A 104 -2.04 -1.78 8.97
CA CYS A 104 -0.78 -1.21 9.44
C CYS A 104 -1.02 0.01 10.34
N ILE A 105 -1.91 0.93 9.92
CA ILE A 105 -2.26 2.13 10.68
C ILE A 105 -2.86 1.76 12.04
N GLU A 106 -3.83 0.85 12.07
CA GLU A 106 -4.47 0.39 13.31
C GLU A 106 -3.47 -0.27 14.26
N HIS A 107 -2.63 -1.17 13.73
CA HIS A 107 -1.59 -1.86 14.50
C HIS A 107 -0.57 -0.88 15.09
N ARG A 108 -0.04 0.03 14.26
CA ARG A 108 0.95 1.03 14.70
C ARG A 108 0.36 2.02 15.70
N LEU A 109 -0.90 2.40 15.54
CA LEU A 109 -1.57 3.30 16.46
C LEU A 109 -1.70 2.69 17.87
N TYR A 110 -2.00 1.40 17.98
CA TYR A 110 -2.17 0.73 19.28
C TYR A 110 -0.90 0.77 20.14
N HIS A 111 0.28 0.72 19.49
CA HIS A 111 1.59 0.68 20.15
C HIS A 111 2.38 1.99 20.03
N ILE A 112 1.72 3.09 19.67
CA ILE A 112 2.43 4.33 19.32
C ILE A 112 3.06 5.01 20.54
N SER A 113 4.32 5.41 20.42
CA SER A 113 5.01 6.30 21.35
C SER A 113 5.23 7.69 20.74
N PRO A 114 5.50 8.74 21.54
CA PRO A 114 5.83 10.06 21.00
C PRO A 114 7.01 10.07 20.02
N ALA A 115 7.97 9.15 20.17
CA ALA A 115 9.11 9.02 19.26
C ALA A 115 8.71 8.53 17.87
N ASP A 116 7.55 7.86 17.74
CA ASP A 116 7.06 7.31 16.48
C ASP A 116 6.19 8.30 15.68
N TYR A 117 5.93 9.50 16.21
CA TYR A 117 4.90 10.40 15.65
C TYR A 117 5.21 10.82 14.22
N ASP A 118 6.46 11.17 13.92
CA ASP A 118 6.83 11.64 12.58
C ASP A 118 6.78 10.50 11.55
N ASP A 119 7.23 9.31 11.94
CA ASP A 119 7.10 8.09 11.13
C ASP A 119 5.63 7.71 10.89
N PHE A 120 4.78 7.85 11.91
CA PHE A 120 3.36 7.58 11.79
C PHE A 120 2.67 8.59 10.87
N VAL A 121 2.99 9.88 10.98
CA VAL A 121 2.50 10.92 10.05
C VAL A 121 2.92 10.58 8.61
N SER A 122 4.18 10.18 8.41
CA SER A 122 4.69 9.74 7.10
C SER A 122 3.93 8.51 6.57
N LEU A 123 3.58 7.55 7.43
CA LEU A 123 2.72 6.41 7.09
C LEU A 123 1.32 6.87 6.62
N ILE A 124 0.71 7.85 7.30
CA ILE A 124 -0.60 8.40 6.88
C ILE A 124 -0.50 9.08 5.52
N CYS A 125 0.58 9.83 5.24
CA CYS A 125 0.82 10.44 3.94
C CYS A 125 0.94 9.39 2.82
N SER A 126 1.72 8.32 3.06
CA SER A 126 1.86 7.22 2.09
C SER A 126 0.52 6.53 1.85
N ALA A 127 -0.25 6.27 2.90
CA ALA A 127 -1.59 5.71 2.79
C ALA A 127 -2.49 6.59 1.92
N ARG A 128 -2.53 7.91 2.17
CA ARG A 128 -3.32 8.85 1.35
C ARG A 128 -3.01 8.73 -0.13
N ALA A 129 -1.73 8.68 -0.50
CA ALA A 129 -1.31 8.50 -1.89
C ALA A 129 -1.85 7.20 -2.51
N ALA A 130 -1.85 6.10 -1.76
CA ALA A 130 -2.43 4.83 -2.22
C ALA A 130 -3.97 4.87 -2.31
N PHE A 131 -4.63 5.63 -1.44
CA PHE A 131 -6.07 5.87 -1.52
C PHE A 131 -6.46 6.74 -2.72
N CYS A 132 -5.64 7.70 -3.13
CA CYS A 132 -5.87 8.50 -4.34
C CYS A 132 -5.87 7.69 -5.65
N LEU A 133 -5.41 6.43 -5.64
CA LEU A 133 -5.38 5.57 -6.82
C LEU A 133 -6.77 5.12 -7.30
N THR A 134 -7.82 5.30 -6.49
CA THR A 134 -9.19 4.97 -6.88
C THR A 134 -10.14 6.16 -6.71
N PRO A 135 -11.19 6.29 -7.55
CA PRO A 135 -12.13 7.41 -7.45
C PRO A 135 -12.85 7.53 -6.10
N VAL A 136 -13.10 6.39 -5.43
CA VAL A 136 -13.75 6.32 -4.12
C VAL A 136 -12.76 6.30 -2.95
N GLY A 137 -11.46 6.26 -3.23
CA GLY A 137 -10.46 6.01 -2.20
C GLY A 137 -10.30 7.16 -1.21
N MET A 138 -10.53 8.41 -1.62
CA MET A 138 -10.54 9.53 -0.68
C MET A 138 -11.69 9.49 0.33
N VAL A 139 -12.86 8.97 -0.06
CA VAL A 139 -13.97 8.72 0.88
C VAL A 139 -13.54 7.70 1.92
N GLN A 140 -12.93 6.60 1.47
CA GLN A 140 -12.42 5.55 2.35
C GLN A 140 -11.26 6.03 3.25
N PHE A 141 -10.40 6.91 2.76
CA PHE A 141 -9.32 7.49 3.56
C PHE A 141 -9.86 8.41 4.64
N ASN A 142 -10.90 9.19 4.34
CA ASN A 142 -11.56 10.04 5.34
C ASN A 142 -12.20 9.21 6.46
N GLU A 143 -12.73 8.03 6.17
CA GLU A 143 -13.22 7.09 7.21
C GLU A 143 -12.08 6.65 8.14
N VAL A 144 -10.89 6.36 7.59
CA VAL A 144 -9.69 6.04 8.38
C VAL A 144 -9.33 7.21 9.29
N LEU A 145 -9.27 8.44 8.77
CA LEU A 145 -8.98 9.63 9.56
C LEU A 145 -10.01 9.87 10.68
N GLN A 146 -11.29 9.63 10.41
CA GLN A 146 -12.34 9.71 11.43
C GLN A 146 -12.16 8.64 12.51
N GLY A 147 -11.79 7.41 12.13
CA GLY A 147 -11.45 6.34 13.06
C GLY A 147 -10.26 6.71 13.96
N LEU A 148 -9.20 7.28 13.39
CA LEU A 148 -8.05 7.79 14.13
C LEU A 148 -8.46 8.85 15.14
N ARG A 149 -9.22 9.87 14.71
CA ARG A 149 -9.66 10.97 15.59
C ARG A 149 -10.46 10.49 16.81
N ARG A 150 -11.22 9.41 16.66
CA ARG A 150 -12.05 8.81 17.72
C ARG A 150 -11.28 7.82 18.60
N SER A 151 -10.09 7.41 18.19
CA SER A 151 -9.29 6.42 18.92
C SER A 151 -8.65 7.02 20.17
N LYS A 152 -8.76 6.31 21.30
CA LYS A 152 -8.11 6.70 22.57
C LYS A 152 -6.59 6.76 22.50
N TYR A 153 -5.98 6.05 21.53
CA TYR A 153 -4.54 6.03 21.32
C TYR A 153 -4.05 7.22 20.49
N CYS A 154 -4.94 7.86 19.72
CA CYS A 154 -4.63 9.06 18.95
C CYS A 154 -4.67 10.29 19.85
N LYS A 155 -3.54 10.60 20.49
CA LYS A 155 -3.42 11.77 21.35
C LYS A 155 -3.59 13.06 20.55
N LYS A 156 -4.05 14.13 21.22
CA LYS A 156 -4.28 15.44 20.62
C LYS A 156 -3.09 15.94 19.82
N GLU A 157 -1.87 15.78 20.34
CA GLU A 157 -0.64 16.21 19.66
C GLU A 157 -0.42 15.45 18.35
N LEU A 158 -0.55 14.12 18.37
CA LEU A 158 -0.46 13.30 17.15
C LEU A 158 -1.51 13.73 16.12
N TRP A 159 -2.76 13.92 16.55
CA TRP A 159 -3.83 14.38 15.67
C TRP A 159 -3.53 15.74 15.06
N GLN A 160 -2.98 16.68 15.82
CA GLN A 160 -2.59 18.00 15.32
C GLN A 160 -1.49 17.90 14.27
N ARG A 161 -0.48 17.04 14.47
CA ARG A 161 0.58 16.81 13.48
C ARG A 161 0.02 16.20 12.19
N ILE A 162 -0.83 15.17 12.31
CA ILE A 162 -1.51 14.57 11.14
C ILE A 162 -2.31 15.62 10.39
N PHE A 163 -3.14 16.40 11.10
CA PHE A 163 -3.99 17.41 10.47
C PHE A 163 -3.18 18.51 9.78
N ALA A 164 -2.11 19.00 10.43
CA ALA A 164 -1.21 19.99 9.85
C ALA A 164 -0.56 19.47 8.56
N GLU A 165 -0.04 18.24 8.58
CA GLU A 165 0.55 17.61 7.39
C GLU A 165 -0.49 17.35 6.29
N MET A 166 -1.73 16.99 6.64
CA MET A 166 -2.77 16.79 5.60
C MET A 166 -3.19 18.10 4.92
N ALA A 167 -3.10 19.23 5.62
CA ALA A 167 -3.47 20.56 5.10
C ALA A 167 -2.40 21.16 4.17
N THR A 168 -1.12 20.82 4.35
CA THR A 168 -0.05 21.31 3.47
C THR A 168 -0.09 20.68 2.08
N TYR A 169 -0.57 19.44 1.96
CA TYR A 169 -0.70 18.76 0.67
C TYR A 169 -2.10 18.88 0.04
N THR A 170 -2.83 19.95 0.35
CA THR A 170 -4.05 20.35 -0.38
C THR A 170 -3.82 21.56 -1.31
N ALA A 171 -2.56 21.96 -1.51
CA ALA A 171 -2.15 23.00 -2.46
C ALA A 171 -1.59 22.40 -3.75
#